data_AF-A0A4Q3X2X8-F1
#
_entry.id   AF-A0A4Q3X2X8-F1
#
_cell.length_a   1.000
_cell.length_b   1.000
_cell.length_c   1.000
_cell.angle_alpha   90.00
_cell.angle_beta   90.00
_cell.angle_gamma   90.00
#
_symmetry.space_group_name_H-M   'P 1'
#
loop_
_entity.id
_entity.type
_entity.pdbx_description
1 polymer ?
#
loop_
_entity_poly.entity_id
_entity_poly.type
_entity_poly.pdbx_seq_one_letter_code
_entity_poly.pdbx_strand_id
1 'polypeptide(L)' 'MLELIGLPLSVAHERLPTPPVVVETAPPFAPKNRVPVWGELRVLRAREREGQLELLVARELLAEDASPSSPPKPL' A
#
# COMPACT_ATOMS: atom_id res chain seq x y z
N MET A 1 16.19 -16.58 -7.65
CA MET A 1 15.20 -15.51 -7.90
C MET A 1 14.63 -15.16 -6.54
N LEU A 2 14.89 -13.97 -6.00
CA LEU A 2 14.32 -13.60 -4.69
C LEU A 2 12.80 -13.49 -4.84
N GLU A 3 12.04 -14.27 -4.08
CA GLU A 3 10.59 -14.12 -3.98
C GLU A 3 10.30 -12.87 -3.14
N LEU A 4 10.04 -11.76 -3.81
CA LEU A 4 9.69 -10.47 -3.19
C LEU A 4 8.18 -10.24 -3.13
N ILE A 5 7.41 -10.89 -3.99
CA ILE A 5 5.96 -10.69 -4.10
C ILE A 5 5.29 -11.07 -2.78
N GLY A 6 4.40 -10.20 -2.31
CA GLY A 6 3.67 -10.36 -1.06
C GLY A 6 4.45 -9.92 0.19
N LEU A 7 5.76 -9.66 0.08
CA LEU A 7 6.52 -9.11 1.21
C LEU A 7 6.13 -7.66 1.49
N PRO A 8 6.19 -7.23 2.76
CA PRO A 8 6.22 -5.81 3.10
C PRO A 8 7.37 -5.11 2.38
N LEU A 9 7.14 -3.88 1.92
CA LEU A 9 8.16 -3.11 1.22
C LEU A 9 9.44 -2.93 2.06
N SER A 10 9.31 -2.75 3.38
CA SER A 10 10.44 -2.68 4.31
C SER A 10 11.32 -3.93 4.25
N VAL A 11 10.70 -5.11 4.34
CA VAL A 11 11.40 -6.40 4.25
C VAL A 11 12.03 -6.60 2.87
N ALA A 12 11.36 -6.13 1.80
CA ALA A 12 11.93 -6.18 0.46
C ALA A 12 13.20 -5.31 0.35
N HIS A 13 13.21 -4.11 0.94
CA HIS A 13 14.40 -3.24 0.97
C HIS A 13 15.59 -3.89 1.68
N GLU A 14 15.37 -4.54 2.81
CA GLU A 14 16.44 -5.22 3.57
C GLU A 14 17.07 -6.40 2.80
N ARG A 15 16.28 -7.03 1.92
CA ARG A 15 16.71 -8.20 1.14
C ARG A 15 17.40 -7.83 -0.17
N LEU A 16 17.31 -6.57 -0.60
CA LEU A 16 17.84 -6.12 -1.86
C LEU A 16 19.22 -5.48 -1.67
N PRO A 17 20.22 -5.85 -2.49
CA PRO A 17 21.55 -5.26 -2.41
C PRO A 17 21.58 -3.79 -2.84
N THR A 18 20.60 -3.38 -3.65
CA THR A 18 20.46 -2.02 -4.17
C THR A 18 19.04 -1.50 -3.94
N PRO A 19 18.86 -0.19 -3.70
CA PRO A 19 17.54 0.39 -3.57
C PRO A 19 16.72 0.27 -4.86
N PRO A 20 15.52 -0.33 -4.82
CA PRO A 20 14.63 -0.37 -5.98
C PRO A 20 13.93 0.97 -6.21
N VAL A 21 13.43 1.18 -7.43
CA VAL A 21 12.40 2.19 -7.70
C VAL A 21 11.07 1.67 -7.18
N VAL A 22 10.40 2.46 -6.35
CA VAL A 22 9.09 2.11 -5.81
C VAL A 22 8.01 2.86 -6.58
N VAL A 23 7.05 2.11 -7.12
CA VAL A 23 5.87 2.65 -7.78
C VAL A 23 4.66 2.31 -6.93
N GLU A 24 4.10 3.32 -6.26
CA GLU A 24 2.89 3.17 -5.46
C GLU A 24 1.64 3.26 -6.34
N THR A 25 0.73 2.29 -6.21
CA THR A 25 -0.60 2.41 -6.81
C THR A 25 -1.47 3.31 -5.95
N ALA A 26 -2.06 4.35 -6.54
CA ALA A 26 -3.10 5.12 -5.87
C ALA A 26 -4.38 4.27 -5.72
N PRO A 27 -5.10 4.35 -4.60
CA PRO A 27 -6.39 3.69 -4.47
C PRO A 27 -7.37 4.26 -5.50
N PRO A 28 -8.20 3.42 -6.14
CA PRO A 28 -8.98 3.83 -7.30
C PRO A 28 -9.96 4.97 -6.98
N PHE A 29 -10.61 4.96 -5.82
CA PHE A 29 -11.45 6.06 -5.33
C PHE A 29 -11.60 5.96 -3.81
N ALA A 30 -11.20 6.98 -3.04
CA ALA A 30 -11.59 7.09 -1.63
C ALA A 30 -12.97 7.78 -1.58
N PRO A 31 -14.03 7.14 -1.04
CA PRO A 31 -15.32 7.79 -0.89
C PRO A 31 -15.19 9.03 -0.01
N LYS A 32 -15.74 10.19 -0.42
CA LYS A 32 -15.60 11.47 0.30
C LYS A 32 -16.07 11.44 1.75
N ASN A 33 -16.88 10.46 2.12
CA ASN A 33 -17.49 10.26 3.42
C ASN A 33 -16.93 9.05 4.19
N ARG A 34 -15.89 8.38 3.67
CA ARG A 34 -15.23 7.26 4.34
C ARG A 34 -13.75 7.55 4.49
N VAL A 35 -13.22 7.25 5.66
CA VAL A 35 -11.78 7.27 5.89
C VAL A 35 -11.31 5.82 5.80
N PRO A 36 -10.60 5.42 4.73
CA PRO A 36 -10.05 4.08 4.64
C PRO A 36 -8.90 3.90 5.63
N VAL A 37 -8.88 2.77 6.31
CA VAL A 37 -7.77 2.30 7.13
C VAL A 37 -6.91 1.40 6.25
N TRP A 38 -5.72 1.88 5.91
CA TRP A 38 -4.77 1.16 5.07
C TRP A 38 -3.75 0.40 5.92
N GLY A 39 -3.41 -0.82 5.47
CA GLY A 39 -2.31 -1.60 6.00
C GLY A 39 -0.95 -1.17 5.45
N GLU A 40 0.03 -2.06 5.57
CA GLU A 40 1.39 -1.84 5.06
C GLU A 40 1.46 -1.91 3.52
N LEU A 41 2.48 -1.25 2.94
CA LEU A 41 2.80 -1.40 1.52
C LEU A 41 3.39 -2.79 1.27
N ARG A 42 2.82 -3.53 0.34
CA ARG A 42 3.30 -4.85 -0.07
C ARG A 42 3.65 -4.87 -1.54
N VAL A 43 4.66 -5.67 -1.89
CA VAL A 43 5.11 -5.84 -3.28
C VAL A 43 4.10 -6.68 -4.04
N LEU A 44 3.51 -6.10 -5.08
CA LEU A 44 2.61 -6.79 -6.00
C LEU A 44 3.35 -7.36 -7.21
N ARG A 45 4.38 -6.64 -7.67
CA ARG A 45 5.18 -7.03 -8.82
C ARG A 45 6.60 -6.50 -8.66
N ALA A 46 7.56 -7.30 -9.08
CA ALA A 46 8.93 -6.88 -9.27
C ALA A 46 9.28 -7.04 -10.76
N ARG A 47 9.93 -6.04 -11.35
CA ARG A 47 10.47 -6.10 -12.71
C ARG A 47 11.79 -5.38 -12.78
N GLU A 48 12.70 -5.88 -13.61
CA GLU A 48 13.94 -5.17 -13.93
C GLU A 48 13.72 -4.32 -15.19
N ARG A 49 14.12 -3.05 -15.13
CA ARG A 49 14.05 -2.12 -16.24
C ARG A 49 15.34 -1.31 -16.28
N GLU A 50 16.04 -1.33 -17.41
CA GLU A 50 17.27 -0.54 -17.63
C GLU A 50 18.35 -0.79 -16.54
N GLY A 51 18.43 -2.02 -16.02
CA GLY A 51 19.37 -2.40 -14.95
C GLY A 51 18.95 -1.98 -13.53
N GLN A 52 17.74 -1.44 -13.38
CA GLN A 52 17.17 -1.04 -12.11
C GLN A 52 15.95 -1.89 -11.77
N LEU A 53 15.86 -2.35 -10.51
CA LEU A 53 14.69 -3.07 -10.04
C LEU A 53 13.57 -2.08 -9.73
N GLU A 54 12.41 -2.30 -10.34
CA GLU A 54 11.18 -1.57 -10.08
C GLU A 54 10.20 -2.47 -9.33
N LEU A 55 9.70 -1.98 -8.19
CA LEU A 55 8.68 -2.64 -7.38
C LEU A 55 7.36 -1.89 -7.48
N LEU A 56 6.35 -2.55 -8.00
CA LEU A 56 4.97 -2.09 -7.89
C LEU A 56 4.44 -2.49 -6.52
N VAL A 57 3.96 -1.52 -5.75
CA VAL A 57 3.46 -1.73 -4.40
C VAL A 57 2.05 -1.17 -4.24
N ALA A 58 1.29 -1.79 -3.35
CA ALA A 58 -0.01 -1.30 -2.93
C ALA A 58 -0.21 -1.51 -1.43
N ARG A 59 -1.11 -0.72 -0.84
CA ARG A 59 -1.60 -0.96 0.52
C ARG A 59 -2.87 -1.80 0.46
N GLU A 60 -2.97 -2.75 1.38
CA GLU A 60 -4.23 -3.45 1.62
C GLU A 60 -5.22 -2.51 2.34
N LEU A 61 -6.48 -2.54 1.91
CA LEU A 61 -7.57 -1.88 2.64
C LEU A 61 -7.99 -2.79 3.79
N LEU A 62 -7.71 -2.39 5.03
CA LEU A 62 -8.04 -3.18 6.21
C LEU A 62 -9.47 -2.92 6.70
N ALA A 63 -9.92 -1.67 6.62
CA ALA A 63 -11.28 -1.27 6.98
C ALA A 63 -11.68 0.02 6.26
N GLU A 64 -12.98 0.25 6.13
CA GLU A 64 -13.55 1.55 5.78
C GLU A 64 -14.35 2.03 6.99
N ASP A 65 -13.91 3.09 7.65
CA ASP A 65 -14.60 3.55 8.86
C ASP A 65 -16.02 4.04 8.53
N ALA A 66 -16.99 3.61 9.32
CA ALA A 66 -18.39 3.97 9.18
C ALA A 66 -18.68 5.31 9.89
N SER A 67 -18.27 6.42 9.26
CA SER A 67 -18.63 7.82 9.59
C SER A 67 -18.33 8.32 11.02
N PRO A 68 -17.95 9.61 11.18
CA PRO A 68 -17.93 10.23 12.49
C PRO A 68 -19.37 10.25 13.04
N SER A 69 -19.54 9.62 14.21
CA SER A 69 -20.75 9.64 15.03
C SER A 69 -21.48 10.98 14.94
N SER A 70 -22.73 10.97 14.49
CA SER A 70 -23.62 12.13 14.62
C SER A 70 -23.70 12.54 16.10
N PRO A 71 -23.60 13.83 16.45
CA PRO A 71 -23.78 14.24 17.83
C PRO A 71 -25.22 13.89 18.29
N PRO A 72 -25.42 13.52 19.57
CA PRO A 72 -26.75 13.23 20.08
C PRO A 72 -27.63 14.47 19.89
N LYS A 73 -28.78 14.27 19.25
CA LYS A 73 -29.81 15.30 19.10
C LYS A 73 -30.37 15.59 20.50
N PRO A 74 -30.31 16.83 21.02
CA PRO A 74 -30.97 17.14 22.28
C PRO A 74 -32.49 16.98 22.11
N LEU A 75 -33.11 16.37 23.13
CA LEU A 75 -34.55 16.14 23.29
C LEU A 75 -35.33 17.45 23.35
#